data_AF-A0A0L0UKD0-F1
#
_entry.id   AF-A0A0L0UKD0-F1
#
_cell.length_a   1.000
_cell.length_b   1.000
_cell.length_c   1.000
_cell.angle_alpha   90.00
_cell.angle_beta   90.00
_cell.angle_gamma   90.00
#
_symmetry.space_group_name_H-M   'P 1'
#
loop_
_entity.id
_entity.type
_entity.pdbx_description
1 polymer ?
#
loop_
_entity_poly.entity_id
_entity_poly.type
_entity_poly.pdbx_seq_one_letter_code
_entity_poly.pdbx_strand_id
1 'polypeptide(L)'
;MMLSEFDMITIFRWVNDNLFIRKKGSTTCMDDVAERAAQLGVLTNKTKYRAFAEEQKFIGFVWNGKHKTVRLPPGKLEQRIEQISVFLVLGRKYSYDDLEILVGRLNHVSYIVPQLKCYLFGLYRMLCNWSNKAATRFLDTDANDDLNMWHKTLCSFRPLRMIPNPVPVDVGWYGDGST
;
A
#
# COMPACT_ATOMS: atom_id res chain seq x y z
N MET A 1 13.74 11.76 -21.89
CA MET A 1 13.01 11.74 -20.60
C MET A 1 13.74 10.74 -19.71
N MET A 2 14.07 11.06 -18.45
CA MET A 2 15.08 10.42 -17.58
C MET A 2 15.27 8.89 -17.67
N LEU A 3 14.25 8.12 -18.04
CA LEU A 3 14.31 6.67 -18.31
C LEU A 3 15.42 6.28 -19.29
N SER A 4 15.48 6.93 -20.46
CA SER A 4 16.42 6.57 -21.54
C SER A 4 17.82 7.10 -21.29
N GLU A 5 17.96 8.12 -20.45
CA GLU A 5 19.22 8.82 -20.18
C GLU A 5 20.09 8.09 -19.15
N PHE A 6 19.47 7.27 -18.28
CA PHE A 6 20.11 6.71 -17.10
C PHE A 6 20.05 5.17 -17.00
N ASP A 7 19.79 4.45 -18.10
CA ASP A 7 19.58 2.98 -18.11
C ASP A 7 18.64 2.50 -16.99
N MET A 8 17.53 3.23 -16.83
CA MET A 8 16.49 2.91 -15.85
C MET A 8 15.54 1.86 -16.44
N ILE A 9 15.17 0.87 -15.63
CA ILE A 9 14.12 -0.09 -15.98
C ILE A 9 12.76 0.60 -15.95
N THR A 10 12.49 1.35 -14.87
CA THR A 10 11.22 2.07 -14.70
C THR A 10 11.35 3.15 -13.63
N ILE A 11 10.40 4.09 -13.61
CA ILE A 11 10.28 5.12 -12.59
C ILE A 11 8.81 5.16 -12.15
N PHE A 12 8.56 4.86 -10.88
CA PHE A 12 7.24 5.06 -10.28
C PHE A 12 7.15 6.48 -9.74
N ARG A 13 6.06 7.19 -10.05
CA ARG A 13 5.82 8.58 -9.62
C ARG A 13 4.51 8.65 -8.84
N TRP A 14 4.54 9.29 -7.69
CA TRP A 14 3.36 9.56 -6.87
C TRP A 14 3.43 10.95 -6.27
N VAL A 15 2.63 11.88 -6.79
CA VAL A 15 2.67 13.31 -6.41
C VAL A 15 4.11 13.85 -6.49
N ASN A 16 4.78 14.02 -5.34
CA ASN A 16 6.15 14.53 -5.24
C ASN A 16 7.19 13.42 -5.01
N ASP A 17 6.77 12.19 -4.72
CA ASP A 17 7.65 11.06 -4.48
C ASP A 17 7.95 10.33 -5.80
N ASN A 18 9.21 9.93 -5.98
CA ASN A 18 9.66 9.17 -7.14
C ASN A 18 10.50 7.98 -6.68
N LEU A 19 10.27 6.81 -7.28
CA LEU A 19 11.07 5.60 -7.06
C LEU A 19 11.69 5.18 -8.40
N PHE A 20 13.01 5.32 -8.47
CA PHE A 20 13.81 4.97 -9.65
C PHE A 20 14.29 3.53 -9.54
N ILE A 21 14.03 2.72 -10.56
CA ILE A 21 14.48 1.33 -10.64
C ILE A 21 15.47 1.22 -11.80
N ARG A 22 16.70 0.80 -11.50
CA ARG A 22 17.78 0.62 -12.48
C ARG A 22 18.19 -0.84 -12.64
N LYS A 23 18.87 -1.17 -13.74
CA LYS A 23 19.47 -2.48 -13.91
C LYS A 23 20.62 -2.70 -12.94
N LYS A 24 20.82 -3.95 -12.53
CA LYS A 24 22.02 -4.35 -11.78
C LYS A 24 23.24 -4.14 -12.67
N GLY A 25 24.24 -3.41 -12.18
CA GLY A 25 25.45 -3.06 -12.94
C GLY A 25 25.40 -1.69 -13.64
N SER A 26 24.25 -0.99 -13.64
CA SER A 26 24.21 0.42 -14.08
C SER A 26 25.13 1.27 -13.20
N THR A 27 25.88 2.17 -13.82
CA THR A 27 26.79 3.13 -13.16
C THR A 27 26.06 4.36 -12.63
N THR A 28 24.79 4.55 -13.00
CA THR A 28 24.00 5.71 -12.56
C THR A 28 23.82 5.71 -11.05
N CYS A 29 24.17 6.83 -10.43
CA CYS A 29 23.90 7.14 -9.04
C CYS A 29 22.77 8.17 -8.92
N MET A 30 22.26 8.37 -7.70
CA MET A 30 21.18 9.32 -7.48
C MET A 30 21.62 10.78 -7.59
N ASP A 31 22.92 11.06 -7.48
CA ASP A 31 23.45 12.40 -7.69
C ASP A 31 23.33 12.81 -9.16
N ASP A 32 23.62 11.90 -10.11
CA ASP A 32 23.45 12.14 -11.55
C ASP A 32 21.99 12.48 -11.88
N VAL A 33 21.06 11.72 -11.29
CA VAL A 33 19.61 11.91 -11.45
C VAL A 33 19.17 13.26 -10.86
N ALA A 34 19.69 13.62 -9.69
CA ALA A 34 19.36 14.89 -9.02
C ALA A 34 19.92 16.11 -9.77
N GLU A 35 21.14 16.00 -10.30
CA GLU A 35 21.75 17.05 -11.13
C GLU A 35 20.94 17.27 -12.40
N ARG A 36 20.55 16.19 -13.08
CA ARG A 36 19.71 16.29 -14.27
C ARG A 36 18.33 16.85 -13.97
N ALA A 37 17.71 16.46 -12.85
CA ALA A 37 16.46 17.05 -12.39
C ALA A 37 16.60 18.57 -12.18
N ALA A 38 17.70 19.03 -11.59
CA ALA A 38 17.97 20.45 -11.39
C ALA A 38 18.11 21.21 -12.72
N GLN A 39 18.80 20.64 -13.71
CA GLN A 39 18.88 21.21 -15.06
C GLN A 39 17.51 21.35 -15.74
N LEU A 40 16.58 20.45 -15.43
CA LEU A 40 15.19 20.47 -15.92
C LEU A 40 14.27 21.38 -15.08
N GLY A 41 14.82 22.15 -14.14
CA GLY A 41 14.07 23.06 -13.27
C GLY A 41 13.41 22.38 -12.06
N VAL A 42 13.72 21.11 -11.79
CA VAL A 42 13.21 20.35 -10.63
C VAL A 42 14.26 20.32 -9.53
N LEU A 43 14.09 21.20 -8.54
CA LEU A 43 14.99 21.26 -7.39
C LEU A 43 14.81 20.03 -6.49
N THR A 44 15.79 19.13 -6.52
CA THR A 44 15.82 17.95 -5.65
C THR A 44 16.66 18.26 -4.42
N ASN A 45 16.11 18.05 -3.22
CA ASN A 45 16.86 18.28 -2.00
C ASN A 45 17.85 17.13 -1.75
N LYS A 46 19.16 17.44 -1.74
CA LYS A 46 20.25 16.48 -1.54
C LYS A 46 20.18 15.68 -0.24
N THR A 47 19.50 16.20 0.79
CA THR A 47 19.34 15.48 2.07
C THR A 47 18.12 14.56 2.09
N LYS A 48 17.23 14.64 1.09
CA LYS A 48 15.95 13.91 1.09
C LYS A 48 15.95 12.65 0.22
N TYR A 49 16.77 12.58 -0.83
CA TYR A 49 16.86 11.35 -1.62
C TYR A 49 17.80 10.34 -0.97
N ARG A 50 17.62 9.06 -1.34
CA ARG A 50 18.46 7.96 -0.88
C ARG A 50 19.18 7.35 -2.05
N ALA A 51 20.43 6.92 -1.84
CA ALA A 51 21.17 6.16 -2.84
C ALA A 51 20.42 4.88 -3.24
N PHE A 52 20.72 4.36 -4.43
CA PHE A 52 20.17 3.09 -4.89
C PHE A 52 20.53 1.95 -3.94
N ALA A 53 19.53 1.17 -3.55
CA ALA A 53 19.67 0.02 -2.66
C ALA A 53 18.74 -1.13 -3.10
N GLU A 54 18.95 -2.33 -2.53
CA GLU A 54 18.05 -3.47 -2.78
C GLU A 54 16.64 -3.20 -2.26
N GLU A 55 16.52 -2.46 -1.16
CA GLU A 55 15.25 -2.05 -0.56
C GLU A 55 15.13 -0.54 -0.43
N GLN A 56 13.97 0.00 -0.79
CA GLN A 56 13.67 1.42 -0.69
C GLN A 56 12.26 1.64 -0.16
N LYS A 57 12.08 2.70 0.64
CA LYS A 57 10.75 3.14 1.09
C LYS A 57 10.14 4.04 0.01
N PHE A 58 8.91 3.75 -0.39
CA PHE A 58 8.13 4.55 -1.34
C PHE A 58 6.65 4.46 -0.97
N ILE A 59 5.97 5.63 -0.91
CA ILE A 59 4.56 5.79 -0.55
C ILE A 59 4.11 5.03 0.71
N GLY A 60 5.02 4.87 1.69
CA GLY A 60 4.74 4.16 2.95
C GLY A 60 4.98 2.64 2.93
N PHE A 61 5.44 2.07 1.81
CA PHE A 61 5.80 0.65 1.68
C PHE A 61 7.29 0.44 1.52
N VAL A 62 7.75 -0.78 1.81
CA VAL A 62 9.12 -1.24 1.51
C VAL A 62 9.09 -2.02 0.20
N TRP A 63 9.85 -1.52 -0.76
CA TRP A 63 9.99 -2.07 -2.09
C TRP A 63 11.31 -2.80 -2.19
N ASN A 64 11.29 -4.08 -2.53
CA ASN A 64 12.49 -4.89 -2.75
C ASN A 64 12.68 -5.10 -4.26
N GLY A 65 13.68 -4.44 -4.84
CA GLY A 65 13.96 -4.49 -6.28
C GLY A 65 14.49 -5.84 -6.76
N LYS A 66 15.15 -6.59 -5.87
CA LYS A 66 15.77 -7.90 -6.18
C LYS A 66 14.73 -9.02 -6.26
N HIS A 67 13.85 -9.10 -5.27
CA HIS A 67 12.77 -10.09 -5.19
C HIS A 67 11.49 -9.62 -5.90
N LYS A 68 11.45 -8.35 -6.33
CA LYS A 68 10.30 -7.71 -6.98
C LYS A 68 9.04 -7.78 -6.11
N THR A 69 9.21 -7.60 -4.81
CA THR A 69 8.12 -7.68 -3.82
C THR A 69 7.89 -6.33 -3.16
N VAL A 70 6.66 -6.07 -2.74
CA VAL A 70 6.33 -4.93 -1.89
C VAL A 70 5.66 -5.41 -0.61
N ARG A 71 6.02 -4.79 0.51
CA ARG A 71 5.48 -5.11 1.83
C ARG A 71 5.28 -3.88 2.68
N LEU A 72 4.48 -4.06 3.73
CA LEU A 72 4.43 -3.11 4.84
C LEU A 72 5.80 -3.03 5.53
N PRO A 73 6.19 -1.86 6.06
CA PRO A 73 7.37 -1.75 6.90
C PRO A 73 7.28 -2.70 8.10
N PRO A 74 8.42 -3.19 8.63
CA PRO A 74 8.44 -4.00 9.84
C PRO A 74 7.65 -3.35 10.99
N GLY A 75 6.85 -4.12 11.72
CA GLY A 75 5.99 -3.63 12.80
C GLY A 75 4.68 -2.99 12.34
N LYS A 76 4.59 -2.51 11.10
CA LYS A 76 3.36 -1.85 10.61
C LYS A 76 2.24 -2.84 10.34
N LEU A 77 2.57 -4.07 9.95
CA LEU A 77 1.60 -5.14 9.72
C LEU A 77 0.95 -5.55 11.04
N GLU A 78 1.77 -5.81 12.06
CA GLU A 78 1.34 -6.17 13.41
C GLU A 78 0.48 -5.06 14.00
N GLN A 79 0.91 -3.80 13.83
CA GLN A 79 0.11 -2.64 14.23
C GLN A 79 -1.24 -2.56 13.50
N ARG A 80 -1.34 -2.96 12.22
CA ARG A 80 -2.64 -2.97 11.52
C ARG A 80 -3.54 -4.09 12.06
N ILE A 81 -2.99 -5.28 12.29
CA ILE A 81 -3.71 -6.43 12.84
C ILE A 81 -4.28 -6.08 14.22
N GLU A 82 -3.47 -5.47 15.09
CA GLU A 82 -3.89 -5.02 16.41
C GLU A 82 -5.01 -3.98 16.32
N GLN A 83 -4.88 -3.01 15.42
CA GLN A 83 -5.92 -1.99 15.21
C GLN A 83 -7.24 -2.58 14.74
N ILE A 84 -7.23 -3.58 13.87
CA ILE A 84 -8.46 -4.27 13.47
C ILE A 84 -9.02 -5.07 14.64
N SER A 85 -8.16 -5.75 15.42
CA SER A 85 -8.56 -6.56 16.57
C SER A 85 -9.35 -5.75 17.61
N VAL A 86 -8.98 -4.47 17.81
CA VAL A 86 -9.71 -3.53 18.69
C VAL A 86 -11.18 -3.36 18.26
N PHE A 87 -11.47 -3.44 16.96
CA PHE A 87 -12.81 -3.31 16.39
C PHE A 87 -13.62 -4.61 16.43
N LEU A 88 -12.96 -5.76 16.56
CA LEU A 88 -13.61 -7.09 16.62
C LEU A 88 -13.99 -7.50 18.05
N VAL A 89 -13.94 -6.58 19.03
CA VAL A 89 -14.35 -6.83 20.41
C VAL A 89 -15.87 -6.77 20.52
N LEU A 90 -16.49 -7.87 20.93
CA LEU A 90 -17.95 -7.97 21.10
C LEU A 90 -18.48 -6.94 22.11
N GLY A 91 -19.62 -6.35 21.80
CA GLY A 91 -20.35 -5.44 22.70
C GLY A 91 -19.69 -4.06 22.87
N ARG A 92 -18.67 -3.72 22.08
CA ARG A 92 -18.03 -2.40 22.10
C ARG A 92 -18.64 -1.45 21.07
N LYS A 93 -18.76 -0.17 21.45
CA LYS A 93 -19.10 0.92 20.54
C LYS A 93 -17.85 1.68 20.13
N TYR A 94 -17.85 2.20 18.91
CA TYR A 94 -16.74 2.92 18.29
C TYR A 94 -17.19 4.31 17.86
N SER A 95 -16.27 5.27 17.79
CA SER A 95 -16.55 6.60 17.26
C SER A 95 -16.43 6.62 15.73
N TYR A 96 -17.02 7.64 15.10
CA TYR A 96 -16.85 7.88 13.66
C TYR A 96 -15.36 8.05 13.31
N ASP A 97 -14.65 8.85 14.11
CA ASP A 97 -13.23 9.18 13.87
C ASP A 97 -12.33 7.94 13.94
N ASP A 98 -12.57 7.06 14.91
CA ASP A 98 -11.81 5.80 15.01
C ASP A 98 -11.99 4.95 13.74
N LEU A 99 -13.24 4.83 13.26
CA LEU A 99 -13.54 4.05 12.06
C LEU A 99 -12.98 4.72 10.80
N GLU A 100 -13.11 6.04 10.67
CA GLU A 100 -12.59 6.79 9.52
C GLU A 100 -11.06 6.66 9.41
N ILE A 101 -10.37 6.76 10.55
CA ILE A 101 -8.93 6.52 10.62
C ILE A 101 -8.59 5.10 10.18
N LEU A 102 -9.30 4.08 10.68
CA LEU A 102 -9.08 2.69 10.29
C LEU A 102 -9.30 2.48 8.79
N VAL A 103 -10.42 2.96 8.25
CA VAL A 103 -10.77 2.85 6.82
C VAL A 103 -9.70 3.52 5.95
N GLY A 104 -9.24 4.72 6.31
CA GLY A 104 -8.15 5.39 5.59
C GLY A 104 -6.86 4.57 5.57
N ARG A 105 -6.54 3.90 6.69
CA ARG A 105 -5.37 3.02 6.80
C ARG A 105 -5.54 1.75 5.97
N LEU A 106 -6.69 1.11 5.99
CA LEU A 106 -6.97 -0.10 5.18
C LEU A 106 -7.00 0.23 3.69
N ASN A 107 -7.57 1.37 3.31
CA ASN A 107 -7.53 1.86 1.94
C ASN A 107 -6.08 2.06 1.46
N HIS A 108 -5.18 2.58 2.30
CA HIS A 108 -3.76 2.65 1.98
C HIS A 108 -3.15 1.26 1.82
N VAL A 109 -3.39 0.31 2.74
CA VAL A 109 -2.91 -1.08 2.60
C VAL A 109 -3.42 -1.77 1.34
N SER A 110 -4.61 -1.39 0.85
CA SER A 110 -5.21 -1.95 -0.37
C SER A 110 -4.38 -1.70 -1.64
N TYR A 111 -3.43 -0.75 -1.64
CA TYR A 111 -2.50 -0.56 -2.76
C TYR A 111 -1.56 -1.75 -2.94
N ILE A 112 -1.22 -2.46 -1.86
CA ILE A 112 -0.39 -3.66 -1.92
C ILE A 112 -1.22 -4.93 -1.87
N VAL A 113 -2.47 -4.89 -1.37
CA VAL A 113 -3.39 -6.03 -1.31
C VAL A 113 -4.72 -5.68 -2.03
N PRO A 114 -4.71 -5.52 -3.36
CA PRO A 114 -5.86 -5.00 -4.11
C PRO A 114 -7.11 -5.87 -4.00
N GLN A 115 -6.97 -7.17 -3.76
CA GLN A 115 -8.08 -8.09 -3.55
C GLN A 115 -8.90 -7.76 -2.29
N LEU A 116 -8.35 -7.00 -1.33
CA LEU A 116 -9.09 -6.60 -0.14
C LEU A 116 -9.89 -5.31 -0.30
N LYS A 117 -9.83 -4.65 -1.47
CA LYS A 117 -10.59 -3.41 -1.71
C LYS A 117 -12.10 -3.59 -1.60
N CYS A 118 -12.62 -4.76 -1.98
CA CYS A 118 -14.05 -5.05 -1.86
C CYS A 118 -14.52 -5.02 -0.40
N TYR A 119 -13.69 -5.47 0.53
CA TYR A 119 -13.96 -5.45 1.98
C TYR A 119 -13.76 -4.07 2.63
N LEU A 120 -13.76 -2.99 1.85
CA LEU A 120 -13.89 -1.63 2.37
C LEU A 120 -15.35 -1.14 2.29
N PHE A 121 -16.20 -1.83 1.53
CA PHE A 121 -17.55 -1.36 1.21
C PHE A 121 -18.44 -1.26 2.46
N GLY A 122 -18.49 -2.29 3.30
CA GLY A 122 -19.28 -2.29 4.53
C GLY A 122 -18.82 -1.20 5.49
N LEU A 123 -17.51 -0.94 5.54
CA LEU A 123 -16.93 0.13 6.37
C LEU A 123 -17.31 1.53 5.87
N TYR A 124 -17.19 1.79 4.57
CA TYR A 124 -17.61 3.06 3.99
C TYR A 124 -19.12 3.26 4.13
N ARG A 125 -19.91 2.22 3.94
CA ARG A 125 -21.38 2.28 4.13
C ARG A 125 -21.73 2.67 5.56
N MET A 126 -21.05 2.09 6.54
CA MET A 126 -21.23 2.44 7.96
C MET A 126 -20.86 3.90 8.23
N LEU A 127 -19.74 4.40 7.68
CA LEU A 127 -19.35 5.81 7.78
C LEU A 127 -20.39 6.75 7.14
N CYS A 128 -20.90 6.42 5.96
CA CYS A 128 -21.93 7.21 5.27
C CYS A 128 -23.25 7.26 6.03
N ASN A 129 -23.62 6.17 6.70
CA ASN A 129 -24.85 6.06 7.47
C ASN A 129 -24.74 6.69 8.88
N TRP A 130 -23.62 7.35 9.20
CA TRP A 130 -23.39 7.97 10.50
C TRP A 130 -24.02 9.36 10.57
N SER A 131 -25.28 9.43 11.00
CA SER A 131 -26.04 10.69 11.07
C SER A 131 -25.50 11.69 12.08
N ASN A 132 -25.09 11.23 13.27
CA ASN A 132 -24.47 12.06 14.31
C ASN A 132 -23.05 11.57 14.61
N LYS A 133 -22.04 12.24 14.07
CA LYS A 133 -20.62 11.85 14.22
C LYS A 133 -20.11 11.85 15.67
N ALA A 134 -20.77 12.56 16.58
CA ALA A 134 -20.43 12.56 18.01
C ALA A 134 -20.92 11.30 18.76
N ALA A 135 -21.90 10.58 18.20
CA ALA A 135 -22.44 9.37 18.82
C ALA A 135 -21.56 8.15 18.51
N THR A 136 -21.35 7.27 19.48
CA THR A 136 -20.68 5.98 19.26
C THR A 136 -21.66 4.90 18.82
N ARG A 137 -21.21 3.95 17.98
CA ARG A 137 -22.05 2.88 17.39
C ARG A 137 -21.37 1.53 17.47
N PHE A 138 -22.18 0.46 17.52
CA PHE A 138 -21.69 -0.89 17.25
C PHE A 138 -21.33 -1.04 15.77
N LEU A 139 -20.46 -1.99 15.44
CA LEU A 139 -20.22 -2.35 14.04
C LEU A 139 -21.50 -2.93 13.44
N ASP A 140 -21.82 -2.48 12.22
CA ASP A 140 -22.81 -3.14 11.37
C ASP A 140 -22.30 -4.53 10.96
N THR A 141 -23.21 -5.47 10.71
CA THR A 141 -22.85 -6.86 10.35
C THR A 141 -21.84 -6.92 9.20
N ASP A 142 -22.11 -6.25 8.09
CA ASP A 142 -21.22 -6.25 6.92
C ASP A 142 -19.86 -5.60 7.22
N ALA A 143 -19.82 -4.57 8.07
CA ALA A 143 -18.57 -3.94 8.49
C ALA A 143 -17.74 -4.89 9.36
N ASN A 144 -18.39 -5.67 10.23
CA ASN A 144 -17.74 -6.71 11.02
C ASN A 144 -17.20 -7.84 10.13
N ASP A 145 -17.96 -8.29 9.13
CA ASP A 145 -17.53 -9.34 8.20
C ASP A 145 -16.34 -8.89 7.35
N ASP A 146 -16.39 -7.66 6.84
CA ASP A 146 -15.27 -7.00 6.14
C ASP A 146 -14.01 -6.97 7.00
N LEU A 147 -14.11 -6.51 8.27
CA LEU A 147 -12.95 -6.47 9.17
C LEU A 147 -12.40 -7.86 9.50
N ASN A 148 -13.26 -8.89 9.60
CA ASN A 148 -12.80 -10.26 9.77
C ASN A 148 -12.00 -10.75 8.56
N MET A 149 -12.44 -10.41 7.34
CA MET A 149 -11.70 -10.74 6.11
C MET A 149 -10.35 -10.01 6.04
N TRP A 150 -10.32 -8.73 6.42
CA TRP A 150 -9.07 -7.99 6.57
C TRP A 150 -8.13 -8.64 7.60
N HIS A 151 -8.63 -8.92 8.81
CA HIS A 151 -7.85 -9.50 9.89
C HIS A 151 -7.25 -10.86 9.48
N LYS A 152 -8.08 -11.78 8.99
CA LYS A 152 -7.66 -13.11 8.53
C LYS A 152 -6.57 -13.01 7.47
N THR A 153 -6.77 -12.15 6.47
CA THR A 153 -5.82 -12.01 5.35
C THR A 153 -4.49 -11.42 5.81
N LEU A 154 -4.52 -10.36 6.65
CA LEU A 154 -3.32 -9.72 7.16
C LEU A 154 -2.50 -10.65 8.09
N CYS A 155 -3.15 -11.46 8.91
CA CYS A 155 -2.46 -12.47 9.75
C CYS A 155 -1.71 -13.52 8.92
N SER A 156 -2.20 -13.85 7.72
CA SER A 156 -1.54 -14.77 6.79
C SER A 156 -0.71 -14.07 5.69
N PHE A 157 -0.51 -12.76 5.79
CA PHE A 157 0.05 -11.97 4.70
C PHE A 157 1.49 -12.39 4.38
N ARG A 158 1.74 -12.63 3.09
CA ARG A 158 3.09 -12.80 2.53
C ARG A 158 3.36 -11.66 1.55
N PRO A 159 4.60 -11.14 1.48
CA PRO A 159 4.96 -10.10 0.52
C PRO A 159 4.55 -10.48 -0.89
N LEU A 160 3.72 -9.64 -1.51
CA LEU A 160 3.21 -9.88 -2.85
C LEU A 160 4.28 -9.53 -3.89
N ARG A 161 4.41 -10.39 -4.91
CA ARG A 161 5.21 -10.07 -6.10
C ARG A 161 4.48 -9.01 -6.90
N MET A 162 5.19 -7.94 -7.20
CA MET A 162 4.63 -6.79 -7.89
C MET A 162 4.69 -6.90 -9.41
N ILE A 163 5.64 -7.69 -9.90
CA ILE A 163 5.81 -7.94 -11.32
C ILE A 163 5.37 -9.39 -11.55
N PRO A 164 4.36 -9.62 -12.41
CA PRO A 164 4.00 -10.97 -12.83
C PRO A 164 5.25 -11.70 -13.27
N ASN A 165 5.39 -12.97 -12.89
CA ASN A 165 6.45 -13.78 -13.45
C ASN A 165 6.28 -13.74 -14.99
N PRO A 166 7.29 -13.33 -15.77
CA PRO A 166 7.19 -13.35 -17.23
C PRO A 166 6.96 -14.76 -17.78
N VAL A 167 7.27 -15.79 -16.98
CA VAL A 167 6.89 -17.17 -17.27
C VAL A 167 5.42 -17.36 -16.86
N PRO A 168 4.52 -17.70 -17.80
CA PRO A 168 3.14 -18.04 -17.47
C PRO A 168 3.13 -19.18 -16.46
N VAL A 169 2.52 -18.93 -15.31
CA VAL A 169 2.23 -19.98 -14.33
C VAL A 169 0.72 -20.12 -14.35
N ASP A 170 0.23 -21.33 -14.60
CA ASP A 170 -1.18 -21.61 -14.36
C ASP A 170 -1.47 -21.38 -12.88
N VAL A 171 -2.20 -20.31 -12.61
CA VAL A 171 -2.54 -19.84 -11.28
C VAL A 171 -3.93 -20.34 -10.87
N GLY A 172 -4.58 -21.19 -11.67
CA GLY A 172 -5.85 -21.83 -11.35
C GLY A 172 -7.01 -20.84 -11.19
N TRP A 173 -7.03 -19.77 -11.97
CA TRP A 173 -8.08 -18.75 -11.85
C TRP A 173 -9.43 -19.31 -12.30
N TYR A 174 -10.40 -19.23 -11.41
CA TYR A 174 -11.83 -19.30 -11.71
C TYR A 174 -12.42 -17.92 -11.41
N GLY A 175 -13.29 -17.41 -12.29
CA GLY A 175 -14.06 -16.20 -12.07
C GLY A 175 -15.54 -16.54 -12.02
N ASP A 176 -16.23 -16.12 -10.96
CA ASP A 176 -17.67 -16.01 -10.94
C ASP A 176 -18.07 -14.54 -11.12
N GLY A 177 -19.19 -14.32 -11.80
CA GLY A 177 -19.83 -13.02 -11.91
C GLY A 177 -21.27 -13.18 -11.47
N SER A 178 -21.66 -12.52 -10.39
CA SER A 178 -23.08 -12.40 -10.04
C SER A 178 -23.69 -11.27 -10.85
N THR A 179 -24.78 -11.58 -11.54
CA THR A 179 -25.67 -10.63 -12.22
C THR A 179 -26.68 -10.01 -11.27
#